data_AF-A0A520AI96-F1
#
_entry.id   AF-A0A520AI96-F1
#
_cell.length_a   1.000
_cell.length_b   1.000
_cell.length_c   1.000
_cell.angle_alpha   90.00
_cell.angle_beta   90.00
_cell.angle_gamma   90.00
#
_symmetry.space_group_name_H-M   'P 1'
#
loop_
_entity.id
_entity.type
_entity.pdbx_description
1 polymer ?
#
loop_
_entity_poly.entity_id
_entity_poly.type
_entity_poly.pdbx_seq_one_letter_code
_entity_poly.pdbx_strand_id
1 'polypeptide(L)'
;MESANQKLLEFLKDNPNSNKTAITEATGLNGLFLFNLLKKMQAEGEIIEGEEAGQKLYSMISDNAEQQPDEVAAASEKTESLPSNDEDQSEADVISKGRDNSKFKFNGEEYGKGPLVRAVVAQYVADNPTVTYDQLKELFPDELLKRFGIFQNLETATQIANKGNRYFTKPEQIIELVDEKIVVCNQFTLAKIQPFLKVAKKLGYKIK
;
A
#
# COMPACT_ATOMS: atom_id res chain seq x y z
N MET A 1 28.38 -18.65 -2.27
CA MET A 1 27.61 -17.49 -2.74
C MET A 1 27.40 -16.60 -1.54
N GLU A 2 27.90 -15.36 -1.56
CA GLU A 2 27.51 -14.38 -0.54
C GLU A 2 26.01 -14.12 -0.61
N SER A 3 25.38 -14.07 0.57
CA SER A 3 23.99 -13.67 0.70
C SER A 3 23.84 -12.17 0.45
N ALA A 4 22.68 -11.73 -0.05
CA ALA A 4 22.42 -10.31 -0.30
C ALA A 4 22.59 -9.44 0.97
N ASN A 5 22.29 -10.01 2.15
CA ASN A 5 22.52 -9.37 3.45
C ASN A 5 24.01 -9.12 3.68
N GLN A 6 24.86 -10.12 3.46
CA GLN A 6 26.32 -10.00 3.65
C GLN A 6 26.92 -8.94 2.73
N LYS A 7 26.51 -8.90 1.46
CA LYS A 7 26.97 -7.88 0.51
C LYS A 7 26.62 -6.45 0.93
N LEU A 8 25.43 -6.27 1.49
CA LEU A 8 24.98 -4.98 1.99
C LEU A 8 25.75 -4.58 3.26
N LEU A 9 25.93 -5.51 4.20
CA LEU A 9 26.70 -5.29 5.41
C LEU A 9 28.16 -4.94 5.10
N GLU A 10 28.81 -5.71 4.22
CA GLU A 10 30.20 -5.47 3.81
C GLU A 10 30.36 -4.08 3.16
N PHE A 11 29.43 -3.72 2.27
CA PHE A 11 29.44 -2.38 1.67
C PHE A 11 29.27 -1.25 2.70
N LEU A 12 28.33 -1.40 3.65
CA LEU A 12 28.08 -0.41 4.69
C LEU A 12 29.18 -0.33 5.75
N LYS A 13 29.98 -1.41 5.88
CA LYS A 13 31.17 -1.44 6.73
C LYS A 13 32.29 -0.57 6.14
N ASP A 14 32.49 -0.64 4.82
CA ASP A 14 33.51 0.16 4.14
C ASP A 14 33.04 1.59 3.80
N ASN A 15 31.72 1.79 3.70
CA ASN A 15 31.11 3.08 3.31
C ASN A 15 29.94 3.44 4.25
N PRO A 16 30.23 4.02 5.44
CA PRO A 16 29.19 4.49 6.35
C PRO A 16 28.40 5.65 5.71
N ASN A 17 27.13 5.80 6.10
CA ASN A 17 26.22 6.83 5.62
C ASN A 17 26.03 6.78 4.09
N SER A 18 25.84 5.59 3.55
CA SER A 18 25.61 5.41 2.12
C SER A 18 24.14 5.57 1.75
N ASN A 19 23.86 6.23 0.63
CA ASN A 19 22.51 6.36 0.09
C ASN A 19 22.08 5.10 -0.68
N LYS A 20 20.77 4.99 -0.97
CA LYS A 20 20.21 3.84 -1.70
C LYS A 20 20.84 3.65 -3.08
N THR A 21 21.23 4.73 -3.75
CA THR A 21 21.82 4.67 -5.10
C THR A 21 23.19 4.02 -5.06
N ALA A 22 24.07 4.44 -4.15
CA ALA A 22 25.40 3.88 -3.98
C ALA A 22 25.35 2.39 -3.59
N ILE A 23 24.43 2.04 -2.69
CA ILE A 23 24.19 0.64 -2.32
C ILE A 23 23.74 -0.18 -3.54
N THR A 24 22.85 0.38 -4.36
CA THR A 24 22.33 -0.28 -5.57
C THR A 24 23.45 -0.54 -6.59
N GLU A 25 24.32 0.45 -6.81
CA GLU A 25 25.45 0.35 -7.75
C GLU A 25 26.48 -0.68 -7.29
N ALA A 26 26.79 -0.73 -5.99
CA ALA A 26 27.80 -1.64 -5.45
C ALA A 26 27.29 -3.09 -5.30
N THR A 27 26.06 -3.26 -4.82
CA THR A 27 25.52 -4.60 -4.48
C THR A 27 24.69 -5.21 -5.61
N GLY A 28 24.29 -4.42 -6.61
CA GLY A 28 23.35 -4.81 -7.66
C GLY A 28 21.91 -5.02 -7.16
N LEU A 29 21.64 -4.72 -5.87
CA LEU A 29 20.33 -4.90 -5.26
C LEU A 29 19.43 -3.71 -5.60
N ASN A 30 18.33 -3.99 -6.29
CA ASN A 30 17.50 -2.95 -6.90
C ASN A 30 16.07 -2.93 -6.35
N GLY A 31 15.47 -1.74 -6.35
CA GLY A 31 14.03 -1.52 -6.20
C GLY A 31 13.44 -2.11 -4.90
N LEU A 32 12.42 -2.96 -5.05
CA LEU A 32 11.65 -3.50 -3.92
C LEU A 32 12.48 -4.48 -3.07
N PHE A 33 13.44 -5.18 -3.69
CA PHE A 33 14.29 -6.15 -2.98
C PHE A 33 15.21 -5.44 -1.99
N LEU A 34 15.91 -4.38 -2.43
CA LEU A 34 16.74 -3.54 -1.57
C LEU A 34 15.90 -2.89 -0.45
N PHE A 35 14.71 -2.38 -0.77
CA PHE A 35 13.84 -1.77 0.22
C PHE A 35 13.42 -2.74 1.33
N ASN A 36 12.99 -3.94 0.97
CA ASN A 36 12.60 -4.96 1.95
C ASN A 36 13.80 -5.42 2.79
N LEU A 37 14.99 -5.50 2.17
CA LEU A 37 16.21 -5.88 2.85
C LEU A 37 16.65 -4.83 3.88
N LEU A 38 16.71 -3.55 3.50
CA LEU A 38 17.03 -2.45 4.42
C LEU A 38 16.04 -2.41 5.58
N LYS A 39 14.74 -2.54 5.30
CA LYS A 39 13.70 -2.56 6.33
C LYS A 39 13.85 -3.76 7.28
N LYS A 40 14.24 -4.92 6.75
CA LYS A 40 14.51 -6.12 7.55
C LYS A 40 15.71 -5.91 8.47
N MET A 41 16.83 -5.41 7.94
CA MET A 41 18.06 -5.21 8.71
C MET A 41 17.93 -4.08 9.75
N GLN A 42 17.12 -3.06 9.44
CA GLN A 42 16.75 -2.04 10.41
C GLN A 42 15.91 -2.63 11.56
N ALA A 43 14.99 -3.56 11.26
CA ALA A 43 14.20 -4.25 12.27
C ALA A 43 15.04 -5.24 13.10
N GLU A 44 16.08 -5.81 12.50
CA GLU A 44 17.07 -6.68 13.17
C GLU A 44 18.09 -5.87 13.99
N GLY A 45 18.10 -4.54 13.88
CA GLY A 45 18.99 -3.66 14.64
C GLY A 45 20.44 -3.70 14.15
N GLU A 46 20.68 -4.12 12.91
CA GLU A 46 22.04 -4.17 12.33
C GLU A 46 22.45 -2.82 11.71
N ILE A 47 21.47 -2.03 11.24
CA ILE A 47 21.70 -0.74 10.57
C ILE A 47 20.79 0.36 11.09
N ILE A 48 21.24 1.61 11.00
CA ILE A 48 20.45 2.83 11.21
C ILE A 48 20.14 3.53 9.89
N GLU A 49 19.02 4.24 9.87
CA GLU A 49 18.64 5.17 8.81
C GLU A 49 18.83 6.61 9.32
N GLY A 50 19.60 7.40 8.58
CA GLY A 50 19.75 8.84 8.75
C GLY A 50 19.18 9.60 7.55
N GLU A 51 19.01 10.90 7.70
CA GLU A 51 18.58 11.80 6.63
C GLU A 51 19.54 12.99 6.54
N GLU A 52 20.18 13.17 5.39
CA GLU A 52 21.06 14.31 5.11
C GLU A 52 20.71 14.88 3.74
N ALA A 53 20.50 16.19 3.66
CA ALA A 53 20.10 16.90 2.43
C ALA A 53 18.88 16.27 1.71
N GLY A 54 17.92 15.71 2.45
CA GLY A 54 16.70 15.08 1.93
C GLY A 54 16.92 13.68 1.33
N GLN A 55 18.08 13.07 1.54
CA GLN A 55 18.39 11.71 1.12
C GLN A 55 18.52 10.78 2.32
N LYS A 56 17.94 9.58 2.20
CA LYS A 56 18.06 8.52 3.22
C LYS A 56 19.43 7.87 3.11
N LEU A 57 20.17 7.91 4.20
CA LEU A 57 21.50 7.32 4.37
C LEU A 57 21.40 6.15 5.33
N TYR A 58 22.22 5.13 5.11
CA TYR A 58 22.27 3.95 5.94
C TYR A 58 23.68 3.72 6.46
N SER A 59 23.80 3.33 7.72
CA SER A 59 25.07 2.98 8.37
C SER A 59 24.89 1.81 9.32
N MET A 60 25.97 1.04 9.50
CA MET A 60 26.00 -0.08 10.45
C MET A 60 26.03 0.41 11.89
N ILE A 61 25.24 -0.23 12.75
CA ILE A 61 25.35 -0.05 14.19
C ILE A 61 26.59 -0.84 14.63
N SER A 62 27.71 -0.14 14.85
CA SER A 62 28.89 -0.75 15.45
C SER A 62 28.82 -0.56 16.96
N ASP A 63 28.70 -1.66 17.70
CA ASP A 63 28.95 -1.70 19.14
C ASP A 63 30.41 -1.27 19.40
N ASN A 64 30.64 0.02 19.70
CA ASN A 64 31.53 0.53 20.76
C ASN A 64 31.90 2.03 20.57
N ALA A 65 31.11 2.88 21.25
CA ALA A 65 31.44 4.07 22.07
C ALA A 65 32.48 5.17 21.70
N GLU A 66 32.04 6.42 21.98
CA GLU A 66 32.76 7.63 22.47
C GLU A 66 33.53 8.50 21.43
N GLN A 67 33.31 9.83 21.25
CA GLN A 67 32.71 10.96 22.02
C GLN A 67 32.19 12.04 21.02
N GLN A 68 30.92 12.48 21.03
CA GLN A 68 30.33 13.68 21.69
C GLN A 68 30.92 15.06 21.28
N PRO A 69 30.25 16.20 21.48
CA PRO A 69 28.82 16.55 21.31
C PRO A 69 28.65 17.97 20.68
N ASP A 70 27.45 18.35 20.23
CA ASP A 70 26.99 19.72 20.49
C ASP A 70 25.45 19.75 20.55
N GLU A 71 25.02 20.20 21.71
CA GLU A 71 23.68 20.20 22.26
C GLU A 71 23.24 21.67 22.36
N VAL A 72 22.07 22.00 21.84
CA VAL A 72 21.15 22.98 22.46
C VAL A 72 19.73 22.52 22.09
N ALA A 73 19.05 21.79 22.97
CA ALA A 73 18.24 22.29 24.09
C ALA A 73 17.11 23.22 23.60
N ALA A 74 15.83 23.04 23.95
CA ALA A 74 15.22 22.43 25.13
C ALA A 74 13.75 22.04 24.81
N ALA A 75 13.28 20.87 25.26
CA ALA A 75 12.34 20.67 26.40
C ALA A 75 10.89 21.18 26.14
N SER A 76 9.79 20.47 26.42
CA SER A 76 9.55 19.38 27.39
C SER A 76 8.21 18.67 27.10
N GLU A 77 8.18 17.39 27.49
CA GLU A 77 7.12 16.65 28.18
C GLU A 77 5.78 16.24 27.53
N LYS A 78 5.70 14.93 27.26
CA LYS A 78 4.84 13.93 27.93
C LYS A 78 3.36 14.30 28.17
N THR A 79 2.44 13.67 27.44
CA THR A 79 1.30 12.94 28.05
C THR A 79 0.55 12.09 27.02
N GLU A 80 0.31 10.83 27.37
CA GLU A 80 -0.75 9.97 26.83
C GLU A 80 -2.13 10.63 27.01
N SER A 81 -2.96 10.63 25.96
CA SER A 81 -4.41 10.31 26.03
C SER A 81 -5.11 10.55 24.67
N LEU A 82 -5.84 9.55 24.16
CA LEU A 82 -7.04 9.74 23.33
C LEU A 82 -8.10 10.51 24.17
N PRO A 83 -8.99 11.39 23.64
CA PRO A 83 -9.97 11.01 22.61
C PRO A 83 -10.47 12.13 21.62
N SER A 84 -11.12 11.65 20.55
CA SER A 84 -12.31 12.15 19.83
C SER A 84 -12.56 13.62 19.43
N ASN A 85 -12.94 13.72 18.14
CA ASN A 85 -13.92 14.59 17.47
C ASN A 85 -13.43 15.74 16.56
N ASP A 86 -13.96 15.66 15.32
CA ASP A 86 -14.34 16.65 14.28
C ASP A 86 -13.63 18.02 14.32
N GLU A 87 -13.01 18.53 13.25
CA GLU A 87 -13.65 18.89 11.98
C GLU A 87 -12.64 19.03 10.81
N ASP A 88 -13.23 18.99 9.62
CA ASP A 88 -12.80 19.39 8.28
C ASP A 88 -11.49 20.21 8.13
N GLN A 89 -10.57 19.73 7.28
CA GLN A 89 -10.00 20.55 6.21
C GLN A 89 -9.31 19.70 5.14
N SER A 90 -9.82 19.87 3.92
CA SER A 90 -9.23 19.50 2.65
C SER A 90 -7.83 20.08 2.47
N GLU A 91 -6.84 19.27 2.08
CA GLU A 91 -5.75 19.72 1.20
C GLU A 91 -5.33 18.60 0.25
N ALA A 92 -5.40 18.93 -1.04
CA ALA A 92 -4.81 18.18 -2.13
C ALA A 92 -3.29 18.43 -2.17
N ASP A 93 -2.60 17.50 -2.85
CA ASP A 93 -1.23 17.60 -3.35
C ASP A 93 -0.05 17.36 -2.39
N VAL A 94 0.38 16.10 -2.35
CA VAL A 94 1.82 15.78 -2.49
C VAL A 94 1.98 14.66 -3.51
N ILE A 95 2.19 15.03 -4.78
CA ILE A 95 2.67 14.09 -5.82
C ILE A 95 4.13 13.77 -5.52
N SER A 96 4.36 12.86 -4.58
CA SER A 96 5.63 12.13 -4.53
C SER A 96 5.56 11.01 -5.58
N LYS A 97 6.64 10.79 -6.34
CA LYS A 97 6.84 9.62 -7.23
C LYS A 97 6.93 8.30 -6.43
N GLY A 98 6.27 8.20 -5.28
CA GLY A 98 6.08 7.01 -4.49
C GLY A 98 4.77 6.31 -4.85
N ARG A 99 4.67 5.00 -4.57
CA ARG A 99 3.39 4.29 -4.63
C ARG A 99 2.41 5.04 -3.74
N ASP A 100 1.35 5.58 -4.35
CA ASP A 100 0.24 6.17 -3.62
C ASP A 100 -0.35 5.11 -2.68
N ASN A 101 -0.17 5.30 -1.38
CA ASN A 101 -0.72 4.44 -0.33
C ASN A 101 -1.98 5.04 0.29
N SER A 102 -2.69 5.92 -0.44
CA SER A 102 -3.96 6.48 0.02
C SER A 102 -4.90 5.36 0.46
N LYS A 103 -5.36 5.49 1.69
CA LYS A 103 -6.36 4.64 2.33
C LYS A 103 -7.69 5.39 2.37
N PHE A 104 -8.76 4.63 2.39
CA PHE A 104 -10.14 5.13 2.44
C PHE A 104 -10.85 4.47 3.61
N LYS A 105 -11.70 5.24 4.30
CA LYS A 105 -12.55 4.72 5.38
C LYS A 105 -13.92 4.37 4.83
N PHE A 106 -14.32 3.12 5.01
CA PHE A 106 -15.63 2.60 4.64
C PHE A 106 -16.17 1.75 5.79
N ASN A 107 -17.41 2.02 6.20
CA ASN A 107 -18.07 1.31 7.30
C ASN A 107 -17.26 1.24 8.61
N GLY A 108 -16.49 2.29 8.92
CA GLY A 108 -15.62 2.34 10.11
C GLY A 108 -14.26 1.65 9.96
N GLU A 109 -14.02 0.96 8.85
CA GLU A 109 -12.76 0.26 8.57
C GLU A 109 -11.90 1.00 7.52
N GLU A 110 -10.58 0.89 7.64
CA GLU A 110 -9.63 1.47 6.69
C GLU A 110 -9.23 0.46 5.61
N TYR A 111 -9.47 0.83 4.35
CA TYR A 111 -9.17 0.02 3.19
C TYR A 111 -8.18 0.70 2.26
N GLY A 112 -7.30 -0.09 1.66
CA GLY A 112 -6.59 0.33 0.45
C GLY A 112 -7.54 0.41 -0.75
N LYS A 113 -7.07 0.97 -1.87
CA LYS A 113 -7.84 1.15 -3.10
C LYS A 113 -8.58 -0.11 -3.59
N GLY A 114 -7.86 -1.20 -3.86
CA GLY A 114 -8.48 -2.46 -4.31
C GLY A 114 -9.41 -3.09 -3.25
N PRO A 115 -8.96 -3.25 -1.99
CA PRO A 115 -9.80 -3.77 -0.91
C PRO A 115 -11.09 -2.98 -0.69
N LEU A 116 -11.05 -1.65 -0.84
CA LEU A 116 -12.23 -0.78 -0.72
C LEU A 116 -13.28 -1.12 -1.77
N VAL A 117 -12.86 -1.25 -3.03
CA VAL A 117 -13.76 -1.62 -4.13
C VAL A 117 -14.45 -2.94 -3.82
N ARG A 118 -13.68 -3.94 -3.35
CA ARG A 118 -14.24 -5.22 -2.92
C ARG A 118 -15.24 -5.06 -1.78
N ALA A 119 -14.89 -4.29 -0.75
CA ALA A 119 -15.75 -4.08 0.42
C ALA A 119 -17.08 -3.44 0.04
N VAL A 120 -17.07 -2.42 -0.82
CA VAL A 120 -18.27 -1.74 -1.31
C VAL A 120 -19.13 -2.68 -2.16
N VAL A 121 -18.52 -3.43 -3.09
CA VAL A 121 -19.26 -4.38 -3.94
C VAL A 121 -19.84 -5.51 -3.08
N ALA A 122 -19.07 -6.06 -2.14
CA ALA A 122 -19.53 -7.11 -1.23
C ALA A 122 -20.69 -6.61 -0.35
N GLN A 123 -20.58 -5.38 0.17
CA GLN A 123 -21.66 -4.76 0.94
C GLN A 123 -22.92 -4.59 0.07
N TYR A 124 -22.77 -4.13 -1.18
CA TYR A 124 -23.90 -3.96 -2.09
C TYR A 124 -24.63 -5.27 -2.38
N VAL A 125 -23.89 -6.36 -2.58
CA VAL A 125 -24.46 -7.71 -2.76
C VAL A 125 -25.10 -8.22 -1.47
N ALA A 126 -24.52 -7.94 -0.31
CA ALA A 126 -25.11 -8.29 0.99
C ALA A 126 -26.41 -7.52 1.24
N ASP A 127 -26.48 -6.24 0.86
CA ASP A 127 -27.67 -5.41 0.95
C ASP A 127 -28.74 -5.82 -0.08
N ASN A 128 -28.32 -6.35 -1.24
CA ASN A 128 -29.18 -6.77 -2.35
C ASN A 128 -28.86 -8.21 -2.78
N PRO A 129 -29.30 -9.24 -2.03
CA PRO A 129 -28.93 -10.63 -2.30
C PRO A 129 -29.49 -11.16 -3.63
N THR A 130 -30.43 -10.45 -4.26
CA THR A 130 -31.01 -10.82 -5.57
C THR A 130 -30.27 -10.19 -6.75
N VAL A 131 -29.16 -9.48 -6.52
CA VAL A 131 -28.41 -8.83 -7.60
C VAL A 131 -27.73 -9.87 -8.49
N THR A 132 -27.89 -9.70 -9.80
CA THR A 132 -27.22 -10.52 -10.82
C THR A 132 -25.95 -9.85 -11.34
N TYR A 133 -25.11 -10.62 -12.03
CA TYR A 133 -23.88 -10.12 -12.65
C TYR A 133 -24.14 -8.92 -13.56
N ASP A 134 -25.19 -8.97 -14.37
CA ASP A 134 -25.53 -7.91 -15.32
C ASP A 134 -25.96 -6.62 -14.61
N GLN A 135 -26.78 -6.71 -13.57
CA GLN A 135 -27.17 -5.55 -12.77
C GLN A 135 -25.97 -4.89 -12.10
N LEU A 136 -25.03 -5.70 -11.62
CA LEU A 136 -23.80 -5.19 -11.05
C LEU A 136 -22.93 -4.51 -12.11
N LYS A 137 -22.94 -5.00 -13.36
CA LYS A 137 -22.23 -4.39 -14.49
C LYS A 137 -22.84 -3.06 -14.93
N GLU A 138 -24.16 -2.93 -14.85
CA GLU A 138 -24.84 -1.67 -15.12
C GLU A 138 -24.43 -0.58 -14.11
N LEU A 139 -24.28 -0.95 -12.83
CA LEU A 139 -23.84 -0.03 -11.78
C LEU A 139 -22.34 0.28 -11.87
N PHE A 140 -21.53 -0.75 -12.11
CA PHE A 140 -20.08 -0.67 -12.11
C PHE A 140 -19.52 -1.15 -13.46
N PRO A 141 -19.59 -0.30 -14.50
CA PRO A 141 -19.22 -0.72 -15.85
C PRO A 141 -17.71 -0.97 -16.03
N ASP A 142 -17.41 -1.98 -16.85
CA ASP A 142 -16.28 -2.08 -17.82
C ASP A 142 -15.33 -0.88 -17.88
N GLU A 143 -15.95 0.21 -18.34
CA GLU A 143 -15.27 1.41 -18.78
C GLU A 143 -14.49 2.10 -17.67
N LEU A 144 -14.91 1.92 -16.41
CA LEU A 144 -14.20 2.45 -15.24
C LEU A 144 -12.80 1.85 -15.12
N LEU A 145 -12.61 0.60 -15.57
CA LEU A 145 -11.31 -0.07 -15.57
C LEU A 145 -11.04 -0.82 -16.89
N LYS A 146 -11.22 -0.12 -18.02
CA LYS A 146 -11.06 -0.57 -19.43
C LYS A 146 -10.44 -1.96 -19.67
N ARG A 147 -9.18 -2.17 -19.25
CA ARG A 147 -8.40 -3.37 -19.61
C ARG A 147 -8.76 -4.64 -18.83
N PHE A 148 -9.27 -4.52 -17.61
CA PHE A 148 -9.53 -5.67 -16.72
C PHE A 148 -10.93 -5.68 -16.12
N GLY A 149 -11.66 -4.56 -16.20
CA GLY A 149 -12.93 -4.39 -15.51
C GLY A 149 -12.77 -4.25 -14.00
N ILE A 150 -13.85 -3.84 -13.34
CA ILE A 150 -13.87 -3.71 -11.86
C ILE A 150 -13.93 -5.10 -11.22
N PHE A 151 -14.77 -5.96 -11.77
CA PHE A 151 -14.94 -7.33 -11.35
C PHE A 151 -15.14 -8.22 -12.58
N GLN A 152 -14.81 -9.50 -12.41
CA GLN A 152 -14.96 -10.53 -13.42
C GLN A 152 -15.41 -11.84 -12.79
N ASN A 153 -15.95 -12.72 -13.62
CA ASN A 153 -16.27 -14.08 -13.19
C ASN A 153 -15.03 -14.84 -12.77
N LEU A 154 -15.19 -15.73 -11.80
CA LEU A 154 -14.07 -16.49 -11.23
C LEU A 154 -13.29 -17.28 -12.31
N GLU A 155 -14.00 -17.90 -13.26
CA GLU A 155 -13.37 -18.65 -14.35
C GLU A 155 -12.55 -17.72 -15.27
N THR A 156 -13.18 -16.65 -15.75
CA THR A 156 -12.53 -15.65 -16.61
C THR A 156 -11.34 -15.00 -15.92
N ALA A 157 -11.51 -14.64 -14.64
CA ALA A 157 -10.45 -14.07 -13.83
C ALA A 157 -9.31 -15.05 -13.60
N THR A 158 -9.57 -16.34 -13.41
CA THR A 158 -8.54 -17.38 -13.27
C THR A 158 -7.75 -17.54 -14.57
N GLN A 159 -8.43 -17.54 -15.73
CA GLN A 159 -7.77 -17.57 -17.03
C GLN A 159 -6.88 -16.34 -17.27
N ILE A 160 -7.32 -15.15 -16.86
CA ILE A 160 -6.52 -13.91 -16.96
C ILE A 160 -5.40 -13.90 -15.90
N ALA A 161 -5.65 -14.43 -14.69
CA ALA A 161 -4.74 -14.44 -13.55
C ALA A 161 -3.58 -15.43 -13.72
N ASN A 162 -3.69 -16.43 -14.59
CA ASN A 162 -2.54 -17.25 -15.02
C ASN A 162 -1.37 -16.40 -15.55
N LYS A 163 -1.61 -15.13 -15.92
CA LYS A 163 -0.58 -14.15 -16.34
C LYS A 163 -0.25 -13.10 -15.26
N GLY A 164 -0.68 -13.29 -14.01
CA GLY A 164 -0.39 -12.45 -12.87
C GLY A 164 -1.61 -12.24 -11.96
N ASN A 165 -1.40 -12.29 -10.64
CA ASN A 165 -2.40 -12.12 -9.56
C ASN A 165 -3.07 -10.73 -9.58
N ARG A 166 -3.90 -10.46 -10.58
CA ARG A 166 -4.58 -9.17 -10.84
C ARG A 166 -5.96 -9.08 -10.20
N TYR A 167 -6.48 -10.19 -9.68
CA TYR A 167 -7.79 -10.28 -9.05
C TYR A 167 -7.66 -10.86 -7.64
N PHE A 168 -8.65 -10.57 -6.80
CA PHE A 168 -8.79 -11.16 -5.48
C PHE A 168 -9.40 -12.56 -5.59
N THR A 169 -8.55 -13.57 -5.82
CA THR A 169 -8.97 -14.97 -6.03
C THR A 169 -8.96 -15.82 -4.76
N LYS A 170 -8.64 -15.24 -3.59
CA LYS A 170 -8.70 -15.97 -2.33
C LYS A 170 -10.14 -16.36 -2.01
N PRO A 171 -10.39 -17.53 -1.40
CA PRO A 171 -11.75 -18.00 -1.12
C PRO A 171 -12.56 -17.01 -0.27
N GLU A 172 -11.93 -16.36 0.71
CA GLU A 172 -12.52 -15.32 1.56
C GLU A 172 -12.83 -14.00 0.82
N GLN A 173 -12.31 -13.86 -0.40
CA GLN A 173 -12.41 -12.64 -1.19
C GLN A 173 -13.37 -12.75 -2.37
N ILE A 174 -13.81 -13.97 -2.70
CA ILE A 174 -14.82 -14.23 -3.71
C ILE A 174 -16.16 -13.69 -3.21
N ILE A 175 -16.88 -13.01 -4.09
CA ILE A 175 -18.22 -12.53 -3.82
C ILE A 175 -19.18 -13.46 -4.57
N GLU A 176 -20.08 -14.08 -3.83
CA GLU A 176 -21.09 -14.99 -4.40
C GLU A 176 -22.35 -14.19 -4.73
N LEU A 177 -22.76 -14.21 -6.00
CA LEU A 177 -24.04 -13.69 -6.46
C LEU A 177 -25.06 -14.84 -6.53
N VAL A 178 -26.30 -14.49 -6.85
CA VAL A 178 -27.38 -15.47 -7.06
C VAL A 178 -27.13 -16.35 -8.28
N ASP A 179 -26.52 -15.80 -9.32
CA ASP A 179 -26.24 -16.45 -10.59
C ASP A 179 -24.83 -17.06 -10.63
N GLU A 180 -23.81 -16.29 -10.26
CA GLU A 180 -22.40 -16.69 -10.42
C GLU A 180 -21.47 -16.17 -9.32
N LYS A 181 -20.21 -16.65 -9.32
CA LYS A 181 -19.17 -16.17 -8.40
C LYS A 181 -18.25 -15.17 -9.09
N ILE A 182 -18.13 -13.99 -8.50
CA ILE A 182 -17.32 -12.90 -9.03
C ILE A 182 -16.09 -12.64 -8.16
N VAL A 183 -15.05 -12.09 -8.80
CA VAL A 183 -13.84 -11.61 -8.14
C VAL A 183 -13.51 -10.20 -8.60
N VAL A 184 -13.03 -9.38 -7.66
CA VAL A 184 -12.73 -7.96 -7.90
C VAL A 184 -11.26 -7.79 -8.30
N CYS A 185 -10.98 -6.85 -9.20
CA CYS A 185 -9.62 -6.51 -9.58
C CYS A 185 -8.86 -5.84 -8.42
N ASN A 186 -7.59 -6.20 -8.19
CA ASN A 186 -6.78 -5.57 -7.16
C ASN A 186 -5.97 -4.36 -7.68
N GLN A 187 -5.95 -4.13 -9.00
CA GLN A 187 -5.13 -3.11 -9.65
C GLN A 187 -5.86 -1.77 -9.79
N PHE A 188 -6.00 -1.06 -8.68
CA PHE A 188 -6.56 0.30 -8.67
C PHE A 188 -5.48 1.36 -8.42
N THR A 189 -5.40 2.34 -9.32
CA THR A 189 -4.66 3.59 -9.10
C THR A 189 -5.62 4.68 -8.61
N LEU A 190 -5.09 5.76 -8.01
CA LEU A 190 -5.91 6.87 -7.54
C LEU A 190 -6.80 7.43 -8.66
N ALA A 191 -6.26 7.64 -9.87
CA ALA A 191 -7.03 8.13 -11.01
C ALA A 191 -8.18 7.19 -11.41
N LYS A 192 -7.99 5.87 -11.28
CA LYS A 192 -8.99 4.86 -11.70
C LYS A 192 -10.05 4.55 -10.65
N ILE A 193 -9.77 4.81 -9.37
CA ILE A 193 -10.76 4.59 -8.31
C ILE A 193 -11.72 5.77 -8.16
N GLN A 194 -11.33 6.99 -8.57
CA GLN A 194 -12.20 8.18 -8.47
C GLN A 194 -13.59 7.99 -9.10
N PRO A 195 -13.73 7.43 -10.32
CA PRO A 195 -15.04 7.15 -10.90
C PRO A 195 -15.86 6.15 -10.07
N PHE A 196 -15.21 5.10 -9.56
CA PHE A 196 -15.86 4.12 -8.69
C PHE A 196 -16.39 4.76 -7.41
N LEU A 197 -15.59 5.61 -6.75
CA LEU A 197 -16.01 6.33 -5.55
C LEU A 197 -17.23 7.22 -5.80
N LYS A 198 -17.31 7.85 -6.97
CA LYS A 198 -18.48 8.67 -7.34
C LYS A 198 -19.74 7.80 -7.46
N VAL A 199 -19.66 6.63 -8.08
CA VAL A 199 -20.79 5.68 -8.15
C VAL A 199 -21.16 5.20 -6.76
N ALA A 200 -20.18 4.77 -5.95
CA ALA A 200 -20.44 4.30 -4.59
C ALA A 200 -21.11 5.37 -3.71
N LYS A 201 -20.68 6.64 -3.81
CA LYS A 201 -21.33 7.77 -3.12
C LYS A 201 -22.76 8.00 -3.62
N LYS A 202 -23.03 7.85 -4.93
CA LYS A 202 -24.39 7.92 -5.49
C LYS A 202 -25.29 6.80 -4.98
N LEU A 203 -24.73 5.62 -4.71
CA LEU A 203 -25.44 4.49 -4.09
C LEU A 203 -25.69 4.70 -2.58
N GLY A 204 -25.22 5.81 -1.99
CA GLY A 204 -25.42 6.13 -0.58
C GLY A 204 -24.28 5.69 0.35
N TYR A 205 -23.21 5.10 -0.19
CA TYR A 205 -22.08 4.66 0.63
C TYR A 205 -21.21 5.85 1.07
N LYS A 206 -20.98 5.96 2.38
CA LYS A 206 -20.10 6.96 2.98
C LYS A 206 -18.66 6.47 2.94
N ILE A 207 -17.90 6.98 1.97
CA ILE A 207 -16.46 6.74 1.82
C ILE A 207 -15.72 8.05 2.07
N LYS A 208 -14.85 8.06 3.08
CA LYS A 208 -13.97 9.18 3.43
C LYS A 208 -12.54 8.89 3.01
#